data_AF-A0A8T5TEY9-F1
#
_entry.id   AF-A0A8T5TEY9-F1
#
_cell.length_a   1.000
_cell.length_b   1.000
_cell.length_c   1.000
_cell.angle_alpha   90.00
_cell.angle_beta   90.00
_cell.angle_gamma   90.00
#
_symmetry.space_group_name_H-M   'P 1'
#
loop_
_entity.id
_entity.type
_entity.pdbx_description
1 polymer ?
#
loop_
_entity_poly.entity_id
_entity_poly.type
_entity_poly.pdbx_seq_one_letter_code
_entity_poly.pdbx_strand_id
1 'polypeptide(L)'
;MSKFKNPNVKKEAKNERKVDENFSYRTVILSAIIAIILLIISILFNGNIVSIVYDDLLLLVAIEIIVKACIILLFFFFMIISVGNYKELTGKPLTWKELIGLFILSLIQSSLDGTVFALTFFGLIFIIIYLYLIQE
;
A
#
# COMPACT_ATOMS: atom_id res chain seq x y z
N MET A 1 15.28 3.52 52.13
CA MET A 1 16.20 2.98 51.09
C MET A 1 15.90 3.65 49.76
N SER A 2 16.80 4.51 49.30
CA SER A 2 16.68 5.23 48.02
C SER A 2 16.93 4.27 46.86
N LYS A 3 15.89 3.97 46.06
CA LYS A 3 16.03 3.27 44.78
C LYS A 3 16.70 4.22 43.80
N PHE A 4 18.04 4.18 43.73
CA PHE A 4 18.80 4.83 42.67
C PHE A 4 18.35 4.26 41.32
N LYS A 5 17.52 5.03 40.62
CA LYS A 5 17.01 4.71 39.28
C LYS A 5 18.19 4.86 38.32
N ASN A 6 18.80 3.74 37.96
CA ASN A 6 20.04 3.69 37.19
C ASN A 6 19.88 4.46 35.85
N PRO A 7 20.62 5.56 35.61
CA PRO A 7 20.43 6.43 34.45
C PRO A 7 20.75 5.74 33.11
N ASN A 8 21.46 4.61 33.13
CA ASN A 8 21.78 3.82 31.94
C ASN A 8 20.54 3.15 31.32
N VAL A 9 19.58 2.70 32.14
CA VAL A 9 18.33 2.06 31.65
C VAL A 9 17.47 3.06 30.84
N LYS A 10 17.49 4.35 31.21
CA LYS A 10 16.80 5.40 30.44
C LYS A 10 17.50 5.73 29.13
N LYS A 11 18.82 5.55 29.04
CA LYS A 11 19.59 5.79 27.80
C LYS A 11 19.41 4.64 26.81
N GLU A 12 19.40 3.40 27.28
CA GLU A 12 19.13 2.21 26.46
C GLU A 12 17.72 2.25 25.87
N ALA A 13 16.68 2.48 26.69
CA ALA A 13 15.30 2.61 26.19
C ALA A 13 15.10 3.80 25.23
N LYS A 14 15.91 4.86 25.34
CA LYS A 14 15.88 6.00 24.42
C LYS A 14 16.63 5.72 23.12
N ASN A 15 17.65 4.86 23.15
CA ASN A 15 18.35 4.41 21.95
C ASN A 15 17.52 3.38 21.17
N GLU A 16 16.85 2.45 21.84
CA GLU A 16 15.95 1.48 21.18
C GLU A 16 14.80 2.18 20.46
N ARG A 17 14.12 3.13 21.11
CA ARG A 17 13.08 3.95 20.46
C ARG A 17 13.59 4.73 19.24
N LYS A 18 14.81 5.29 19.30
CA LYS A 18 15.42 6.00 18.17
C LYS A 18 15.78 5.09 17.01
N VAL A 19 16.16 3.84 17.28
CA VAL A 19 16.45 2.85 16.24
C VAL A 19 15.15 2.43 15.54
N ASP A 20 14.08 2.24 16.31
CA ASP A 20 12.76 1.86 15.80
C ASP A 20 12.09 2.98 14.96
N GLU A 21 12.21 4.24 15.41
CA GLU A 21 11.76 5.41 14.67
C GLU A 21 12.48 5.55 13.32
N ASN A 22 13.80 5.34 13.30
CA ASN A 22 14.60 5.40 12.07
C ASN A 22 14.24 4.27 11.09
N PHE A 23 13.98 3.07 11.59
CA PHE A 23 13.56 1.95 10.77
C PHE A 23 12.17 2.19 10.17
N SER A 24 11.21 2.61 11.00
CA SER A 24 9.85 2.94 10.57
C SER A 24 9.83 4.04 9.51
N TYR A 25 10.64 5.10 9.68
CA TYR A 25 10.74 6.18 8.70
C TYR A 25 11.29 5.70 7.35
N ARG A 26 12.30 4.82 7.35
CA ARG A 26 12.82 4.20 6.11
C ARG A 26 11.75 3.36 5.42
N THR A 27 10.96 2.61 6.17
CA THR A 27 9.88 1.78 5.62
C THR A 27 8.79 2.63 4.99
N VAL A 28 8.41 3.76 5.60
CA VAL A 28 7.47 4.74 5.01
C VAL A 28 7.95 5.20 3.64
N ILE A 29 9.22 5.65 3.56
CA ILE A 29 9.79 6.15 2.31
C ILE A 29 9.87 5.05 1.25
N LEU A 30 10.37 3.87 1.61
CA LEU A 30 10.54 2.78 0.66
C LEU A 30 9.19 2.31 0.08
N SER A 31 8.19 2.13 0.93
CA SER A 31 6.84 1.74 0.50
C SER A 31 6.17 2.83 -0.35
N ALA A 32 6.37 4.11 -0.03
CA ALA A 32 5.89 5.22 -0.85
C ALA A 32 6.54 5.23 -2.25
N ILE A 33 7.86 5.03 -2.34
CA ILE A 33 8.57 4.98 -3.63
C ILE A 33 8.06 3.81 -4.48
N ILE A 34 7.91 2.62 -3.89
CA ILE A 34 7.38 1.46 -4.60
C ILE A 34 5.95 1.72 -5.09
N ALA A 35 5.11 2.31 -4.26
CA ALA A 35 3.75 2.67 -4.66
C ALA A 35 3.74 3.66 -5.82
N ILE A 36 4.58 4.70 -5.80
CA ILE A 36 4.68 5.66 -6.92
C ILE A 36 5.10 4.96 -8.22
N ILE A 37 6.07 4.05 -8.15
CA ILE A 37 6.51 3.27 -9.32
C ILE A 37 5.34 2.42 -9.85
N LEU A 38 4.62 1.73 -8.97
CA LEU A 38 3.46 0.91 -9.36
C LEU A 38 2.33 1.77 -9.96
N LEU A 39 2.10 2.97 -9.44
CA LEU A 39 1.11 3.91 -9.98
C LEU A 39 1.47 4.30 -11.42
N ILE A 40 2.73 4.65 -11.66
CA ILE A 40 3.21 5.00 -13.01
C ILE A 40 3.04 3.81 -13.95
N ILE A 41 3.48 2.63 -13.54
CA ILE A 41 3.36 1.39 -14.32
C ILE A 41 1.88 1.09 -14.64
N SER A 42 1.00 1.23 -13.65
CA SER A 42 -0.43 1.04 -13.78
C SER A 42 -1.05 1.97 -14.82
N ILE A 43 -0.69 3.26 -14.80
CA ILE A 43 -1.16 4.24 -15.78
C ILE A 43 -0.68 3.88 -17.19
N LEU A 44 0.57 3.43 -17.35
CA LEU A 44 1.11 3.04 -18.66
C LEU A 44 0.37 1.83 -19.25
N PHE A 45 0.08 0.81 -18.44
CA PHE A 45 -0.62 -0.40 -18.91
C PHE A 45 -2.13 -0.20 -19.10
N ASN A 46 -2.80 0.48 -18.18
CA ASN A 46 -4.26 0.70 -18.26
C ASN A 46 -4.62 1.84 -19.22
N GLY A 47 -3.71 2.79 -19.44
CA GLY A 47 -3.83 3.80 -20.50
C GLY A 47 -3.57 3.26 -21.90
N ASN A 48 -3.30 1.96 -22.05
CA ASN A 48 -2.93 1.30 -23.31
C ASN A 48 -1.71 1.94 -24.02
N ILE A 49 -0.85 2.64 -23.27
CA ILE A 49 0.41 3.20 -23.79
C ILE A 49 1.42 2.08 -24.03
N VAL A 50 1.39 1.07 -23.16
CA VAL A 50 2.19 -0.16 -23.29
C VAL A 50 1.23 -1.34 -23.20
N SER A 51 1.28 -2.23 -24.18
CA SER A 51 0.55 -3.51 -24.17
C SER A 51 1.54 -4.66 -23.98
N ILE A 52 1.17 -5.65 -23.17
CA ILE A 52 2.03 -6.83 -22.91
C ILE A 52 1.86 -7.85 -24.03
N VAL A 53 0.64 -7.94 -24.57
CA VAL A 53 0.24 -8.94 -25.55
C VAL A 53 -0.16 -8.26 -26.86
N TYR A 54 0.35 -8.78 -27.97
CA TYR A 54 -0.01 -8.35 -29.33
C TYR A 54 -0.91 -9.35 -30.08
N ASP A 55 -1.16 -10.51 -29.49
CA ASP A 55 -1.86 -11.63 -30.12
C ASP A 55 -3.19 -11.94 -29.39
N ASP A 56 -4.25 -12.22 -30.13
CA ASP A 56 -5.64 -12.37 -29.61
C ASP A 56 -5.90 -13.71 -28.91
N LEU A 57 -4.84 -14.40 -28.45
CA LEU A 57 -5.01 -15.62 -27.70
C LEU A 57 -5.67 -15.30 -26.36
N LEU A 58 -6.89 -15.82 -26.14
CA LEU A 58 -7.72 -15.57 -24.96
C LEU A 58 -6.93 -15.72 -23.63
N LEU A 59 -6.04 -16.72 -23.55
CA LEU A 59 -5.20 -16.94 -22.37
C LEU A 59 -4.23 -15.78 -22.10
N LEU A 60 -3.61 -15.21 -23.13
CA LEU A 60 -2.67 -14.09 -22.97
C LEU A 60 -3.42 -12.81 -22.58
N VAL A 61 -4.58 -12.56 -23.17
CA VAL A 61 -5.46 -11.44 -22.78
C VAL A 61 -5.88 -11.55 -21.31
N ALA A 62 -6.25 -12.75 -20.85
CA ALA A 62 -6.60 -12.99 -19.46
C ALA A 62 -5.40 -12.72 -18.51
N ILE A 63 -4.20 -13.15 -18.88
CA ILE A 63 -2.98 -12.88 -18.11
C ILE A 63 -2.72 -11.37 -18.04
N GLU A 64 -2.86 -10.65 -19.14
CA GLU A 64 -2.67 -9.19 -19.17
C GLU A 64 -3.65 -8.48 -18.21
N ILE A 65 -4.92 -8.86 -18.23
CA ILE A 65 -5.94 -8.33 -17.31
C ILE A 65 -5.57 -8.60 -15.84
N ILE A 66 -5.14 -9.83 -15.53
CA ILE A 66 -4.72 -10.21 -14.18
C ILE A 66 -3.51 -9.38 -13.73
N VAL A 67 -2.51 -9.22 -14.60
CA VAL A 67 -1.30 -8.43 -14.30
C VAL A 67 -1.67 -6.97 -14.04
N LYS A 68 -2.51 -6.37 -14.88
CA LYS A 68 -3.00 -4.99 -14.69
C LYS A 68 -3.69 -4.82 -13.34
N ALA A 69 -4.61 -5.71 -12.99
CA ALA A 69 -5.30 -5.67 -11.70
C ALA A 69 -4.34 -5.88 -10.52
N CYS A 70 -3.43 -6.85 -10.60
CA CYS A 70 -2.44 -7.14 -9.57
C CYS A 70 -1.54 -5.93 -9.28
N ILE A 71 -1.11 -5.20 -10.31
CA ILE A 71 -0.31 -3.98 -10.15
C ILE A 71 -1.07 -2.93 -9.34
N ILE A 72 -2.37 -2.74 -9.61
CA ILE A 72 -3.20 -1.78 -8.86
C ILE A 72 -3.42 -2.22 -7.42
N LEU A 73 -3.65 -3.52 -7.18
CA LEU A 73 -3.80 -4.04 -5.82
C LEU A 73 -2.49 -3.92 -5.03
N LEU A 74 -1.34 -4.20 -5.63
CA LEU A 74 -0.03 -4.00 -5.01
C LEU A 74 0.21 -2.51 -4.71
N PHE A 75 -0.15 -1.62 -5.63
CA PHE A 75 -0.11 -0.18 -5.39
C PHE A 75 -0.89 0.19 -4.12
N PHE A 76 -2.14 -0.29 -4.01
CA PHE A 76 -3.00 -0.03 -2.86
C PHE A 76 -2.38 -0.56 -1.55
N PHE A 77 -1.85 -1.79 -1.57
CA PHE A 77 -1.18 -2.37 -0.41
C PHE A 77 0.04 -1.56 0.05
N PHE A 78 0.94 -1.19 -0.86
CA PHE A 78 2.12 -0.41 -0.50
C PHE A 78 1.75 0.99 0.01
N MET A 79 0.70 1.62 -0.52
CA MET A 79 0.18 2.87 0.02
C MET A 79 -0.38 2.70 1.43
N ILE A 80 -1.16 1.66 1.70
CA ILE A 80 -1.66 1.39 3.06
C ILE A 80 -0.52 1.17 4.04
N ILE A 81 0.50 0.38 3.65
CA ILE A 81 1.68 0.15 4.50
C ILE A 81 2.40 1.49 4.77
N SER A 82 2.61 2.30 3.74
CA SER A 82 3.29 3.59 3.89
C SER A 82 2.52 4.54 4.81
N VAL A 83 1.23 4.72 4.58
CA VAL A 83 0.38 5.61 5.38
C VAL A 83 0.22 5.05 6.80
N GLY A 84 0.03 3.74 6.97
CA GLY A 84 -0.06 3.08 8.27
C GLY A 84 1.19 3.31 9.12
N ASN A 85 2.38 3.10 8.55
CA ASN A 85 3.64 3.34 9.25
C ASN A 85 3.85 4.84 9.56
N TYR A 86 3.45 5.74 8.66
CA TYR A 86 3.50 7.18 8.91
C TYR A 86 2.56 7.60 10.05
N LYS A 87 1.40 6.97 10.12
CA LYS A 87 0.39 7.18 11.16
C LYS A 87 0.87 6.70 12.52
N GLU A 88 1.52 5.54 12.57
CA GLU A 88 2.18 5.04 13.78
C GLU A 88 3.27 6.01 14.29
N LEU A 89 4.13 6.51 13.40
CA LEU A 89 5.16 7.52 13.74
C LEU A 89 4.56 8.83 14.28
N THR A 90 3.39 9.22 13.80
CA THR A 90 2.70 10.45 14.24
C THR A 90 1.74 10.22 15.42
N GLY A 91 1.63 8.97 15.91
CA GLY A 91 0.74 8.58 16.99
C GLY A 91 -0.76 8.74 16.66
N LYS A 92 -1.11 8.76 15.37
CA LYS A 92 -2.50 8.89 14.90
C LYS A 92 -2.94 7.57 14.26
N PRO A 93 -4.21 7.14 14.40
CA PRO A 93 -4.69 5.98 13.66
C PRO A 93 -4.89 6.30 12.17
N LEU A 94 -4.82 5.27 11.33
CA LEU A 94 -5.27 5.35 9.95
C LEU A 94 -6.79 5.60 9.92
N THR A 95 -7.23 6.61 9.18
CA THR A 95 -8.66 6.98 9.16
C THR A 95 -9.37 6.40 7.94
N TRP A 96 -10.68 6.16 8.07
CA TRP A 96 -11.52 5.75 6.94
C TRP A 96 -11.47 6.71 5.74
N LYS A 97 -11.28 8.01 5.99
CA LYS A 97 -11.14 9.00 4.92
C LYS A 97 -9.91 8.74 4.05
N GLU A 98 -8.79 8.39 4.67
CA GLU A 98 -7.55 8.06 3.96
C GLU A 98 -7.70 6.74 3.19
N LEU A 99 -8.30 5.73 3.82
CA LEU A 99 -8.55 4.44 3.18
C LEU A 99 -9.49 4.58 1.97
N ILE A 100 -10.58 5.33 2.10
CA ILE A 100 -11.51 5.63 1.00
C ILE A 100 -10.82 6.45 -0.10
N GLY A 101 -9.96 7.41 0.27
CA GLY A 101 -9.17 8.17 -0.70
C GLY A 101 -8.25 7.28 -1.52
N LEU A 102 -7.53 6.36 -0.88
CA LEU A 102 -6.71 5.36 -1.56
C LEU A 102 -7.54 4.41 -2.42
N PHE A 103 -8.72 4.01 -1.93
CA PHE A 103 -9.62 3.13 -2.66
C PHE A 103 -10.09 3.77 -3.97
N ILE A 104 -10.57 5.02 -3.90
CA ILE A 104 -10.99 5.78 -5.08
C ILE A 104 -9.83 5.97 -6.05
N LEU A 105 -8.63 6.31 -5.54
CA LEU A 105 -7.45 6.52 -6.36
C LEU A 105 -6.99 5.22 -7.06
N SER A 106 -7.17 4.05 -6.45
CA SER A 106 -6.96 2.75 -7.10
C SER A 106 -8.00 2.45 -8.17
N LEU A 107 -9.27 2.79 -7.94
CA LEU A 107 -10.33 2.59 -8.94
C LEU A 107 -10.15 3.47 -10.18
N ILE A 108 -9.69 4.71 -10.02
CA ILE A 108 -9.42 5.60 -11.15
C ILE A 108 -8.42 4.96 -12.13
N GLN A 109 -7.41 4.25 -11.63
CA GLN A 109 -6.38 3.60 -12.45
C GLN A 109 -6.92 2.50 -13.38
N SER A 110 -8.04 1.87 -13.02
CA SER A 110 -8.68 0.81 -13.83
C SER A 110 -9.90 1.31 -14.60
N SER A 111 -10.27 2.59 -14.49
CA SER A 111 -11.53 3.12 -15.03
C SER A 111 -11.70 3.02 -16.56
N LEU A 112 -10.59 2.83 -17.30
CA LEU A 112 -10.61 2.71 -18.76
C LEU A 112 -10.94 1.29 -19.26
N ASP A 113 -10.82 0.27 -18.40
CA ASP A 113 -11.11 -1.13 -18.75
C ASP A 113 -12.10 -1.71 -17.76
N GLY A 114 -13.31 -2.00 -18.22
CA GLY A 114 -14.39 -2.50 -17.36
C GLY A 114 -14.08 -3.84 -16.68
N THR A 115 -13.27 -4.71 -17.30
CA THR A 115 -12.91 -6.02 -16.73
C THR A 115 -11.84 -5.86 -15.67
N VAL A 116 -10.79 -5.08 -15.95
CA VAL A 116 -9.77 -4.75 -14.96
C VAL A 116 -10.40 -3.99 -13.78
N PHE A 117 -11.33 -3.07 -14.05
CA PHE A 117 -12.09 -2.35 -13.03
C PHE A 117 -12.85 -3.28 -12.11
N ALA A 118 -13.65 -4.21 -12.66
CA ALA A 118 -14.43 -5.14 -11.86
C ALA A 118 -13.53 -6.01 -10.97
N LEU A 119 -12.46 -6.56 -11.54
CA LEU A 119 -11.50 -7.39 -10.81
C LEU A 119 -10.81 -6.60 -9.69
N THR A 120 -10.37 -5.37 -9.97
CA THR A 120 -9.75 -4.46 -9.01
C THR A 120 -10.73 -4.08 -7.90
N PHE A 121 -11.98 -3.76 -8.23
CA PHE A 121 -13.02 -3.39 -7.28
C PHE A 121 -13.27 -4.50 -6.25
N PHE A 122 -13.48 -5.73 -6.71
CA PHE A 122 -13.65 -6.87 -5.79
C PHE A 122 -12.38 -7.13 -4.98
N GLY A 123 -11.20 -7.07 -5.60
CA GLY A 123 -9.93 -7.20 -4.90
C GLY A 123 -9.77 -6.18 -3.77
N LEU A 124 -10.07 -4.90 -4.02
CA LEU A 124 -10.01 -3.85 -3.02
C LEU A 124 -11.04 -4.06 -1.89
N ILE A 125 -12.26 -4.51 -2.21
CA ILE A 125 -13.26 -4.86 -1.18
C ILE A 125 -12.73 -5.95 -0.26
N PHE A 126 -12.16 -7.03 -0.83
CA PHE A 126 -11.58 -8.11 -0.02
C PHE A 126 -10.46 -7.61 0.89
N ILE A 127 -9.60 -6.71 0.40
CA ILE A 127 -8.54 -6.10 1.21
C ILE A 127 -9.14 -5.27 2.36
N ILE A 128 -10.15 -4.44 2.09
CA ILE A 128 -10.80 -3.64 3.13
C ILE A 128 -11.47 -4.53 4.19
N ILE A 129 -12.20 -5.57 3.77
CA ILE A 129 -12.81 -6.52 4.70
C ILE A 129 -11.74 -7.19 5.56
N TYR A 130 -10.64 -7.64 4.95
CA TYR A 130 -9.51 -8.23 5.67
C TYR A 130 -8.92 -7.27 6.71
N LEU A 131 -8.68 -6.01 6.33
CA LEU A 131 -8.18 -5.00 7.26
C LEU A 131 -9.16 -4.70 8.40
N TYR A 132 -10.46 -4.68 8.11
CA TYR A 132 -11.50 -4.51 9.13
C TYR A 132 -11.48 -5.65 10.15
N LEU A 133 -11.44 -6.91 9.68
CA LEU A 133 -11.45 -8.10 10.55
C LEU A 133 -10.23 -8.23 11.45
N ILE A 134 -9.08 -7.68 11.07
CA ILE A 134 -7.85 -7.70 11.88
C ILE A 134 -7.81 -6.58 12.92
N GLN A 135 -8.63 -5.54 12.74
CA GLN A 135 -8.69 -4.40 13.67
C GLN A 135 -9.59 -4.67 14.88
N GLU A 136 -10.47 -5.67 14.82
CA GLU A 136 -11.23 -6.22 15.96
C GLU A 136 -10.43 -7.28 16.72
#